data_AF-A0A4V2V081-F1
#
_entry.id   AF-A0A4V2V081-F1
#
_cell.length_a   1.000
_cell.length_b   1.000
_cell.length_c   1.000
_cell.angle_alpha   90.00
_cell.angle_beta   90.00
_cell.angle_gamma   90.00
#
_symmetry.space_group_name_H-M   'P 1'
#
loop_
_entity.id
_entity.type
_entity.pdbx_description
1 polymer ?
#
loop_
_entity_poly.entity_id
_entity_poly.type
_entity_poly.pdbx_seq_one_letter_code
_entity_poly.pdbx_strand_id
1 'polypeptide(L)'
;MYNRTHCAEILGDLRDEFKLKYGKKPTFKELSKNIKEKTGVYISDTSLCDYENIDKEKDMSVKNMVALADYYGVSYDYLLGNSSSRERENININKKYGLSDRALFTIEVMNNTPKKEFEMSLIDALNSLLESDEFGWLIDTLAKCSYSKEIMEKGLASNENAMKEVRSTLTEEQIRLCKEGKMILVQPMNYYDVLVSTLQKTIVDIANGISEN
;
A
#
# COMPACT_ATOMS: atom_id res chain seq x y z
N MET A 1 -0.61 -25.93 11.88
CA MET A 1 -1.29 -25.19 12.97
C MET A 1 -1.20 -23.71 12.61
N TYR A 2 -2.31 -22.96 12.60
CA TYR A 2 -2.30 -21.54 12.21
C TYR A 2 -1.86 -20.65 13.37
N ASN A 3 -1.43 -19.41 13.09
CA ASN A 3 -1.02 -18.47 14.12
C ASN A 3 -2.25 -17.90 14.85
N ARG A 4 -2.54 -18.42 16.05
CA ARG A 4 -3.73 -18.05 16.84
C ARG A 4 -3.71 -16.58 17.28
N THR A 5 -2.54 -16.08 17.69
CA THR A 5 -2.36 -14.68 18.11
C THR A 5 -2.74 -13.74 16.97
N HIS A 6 -2.21 -14.00 15.78
CA HIS A 6 -2.47 -13.16 14.62
C HIS A 6 -3.93 -13.26 14.15
N CYS A 7 -4.52 -14.46 14.21
CA CYS A 7 -5.94 -14.64 13.92
C CYS A 7 -6.84 -13.85 14.90
N ALA A 8 -6.51 -13.85 16.19
CA ALA A 8 -7.24 -13.08 17.21
C ALA A 8 -7.14 -11.57 16.96
N GLU A 9 -5.96 -11.06 16.62
CA GLU A 9 -5.73 -9.66 16.24
C GLU A 9 -6.56 -9.28 15.01
N ILE A 10 -6.50 -10.09 13.94
CA ILE A 10 -7.26 -9.87 12.70
C ILE A 10 -8.77 -9.85 12.97
N LEU A 11 -9.30 -10.77 13.78
CA LEU A 11 -10.72 -10.76 14.14
C LEU A 11 -11.10 -9.48 14.91
N GLY A 12 -10.23 -9.03 15.81
CA GLY A 12 -10.39 -7.77 16.54
C GLY A 12 -10.45 -6.57 15.60
N ASP A 13 -9.48 -6.47 14.68
CA ASP A 13 -9.39 -5.42 13.67
C ASP A 13 -10.59 -5.41 12.72
N LEU A 14 -10.98 -6.59 12.21
CA LEU A 14 -12.16 -6.74 11.35
C LEU A 14 -13.43 -6.31 12.07
N ARG A 15 -13.53 -6.53 13.38
CA ARG A 15 -14.66 -6.05 14.19
C ARG A 15 -14.58 -4.53 14.44
N ASP A 16 -13.39 -3.96 14.57
CA ASP A 16 -13.19 -2.51 14.68
C ASP A 16 -13.48 -1.77 13.38
N GLU A 17 -13.25 -2.38 12.22
CA GLU A 17 -13.65 -1.82 10.92
C GLU A 17 -15.15 -1.54 10.83
N PHE A 18 -15.99 -2.38 11.46
CA PHE A 18 -17.43 -2.11 11.54
C PHE A 18 -17.73 -0.84 12.33
N LYS A 19 -16.95 -0.51 13.36
CA LYS A 19 -17.09 0.74 14.10
C LYS A 19 -16.76 1.93 13.21
N LEU A 20 -15.73 1.83 12.38
CA LEU A 20 -15.36 2.88 11.44
C LEU A 20 -16.44 3.07 10.36
N LYS A 21 -16.99 1.98 9.83
CA LYS A 21 -17.96 2.02 8.73
C LYS A 21 -19.38 2.38 9.16
N TYR A 22 -19.82 1.92 10.33
CA TYR A 22 -21.21 2.03 10.79
C TYR A 22 -21.35 2.83 12.09
N GLY A 23 -20.26 3.39 12.62
CA GLY A 23 -20.25 4.20 13.84
C GLY A 23 -20.34 3.40 15.15
N LYS A 24 -20.52 2.07 15.09
CA LYS A 24 -20.67 1.20 16.26
C LYS A 24 -19.93 -0.12 16.08
N LYS A 25 -19.12 -0.50 17.07
CA LYS A 25 -18.53 -1.84 17.16
C LYS A 25 -19.63 -2.84 17.55
N PRO A 26 -19.90 -3.89 16.77
CA PRO A 26 -20.91 -4.87 17.13
C PRO A 26 -20.48 -5.62 18.39
N THR A 27 -21.42 -5.79 19.31
CA THR A 27 -21.24 -6.69 20.46
C THR A 27 -21.12 -8.13 19.97
N PHE A 28 -20.51 -9.02 20.77
CA PHE A 28 -20.42 -10.45 20.41
C PHE A 28 -21.79 -11.11 20.20
N LYS A 29 -22.82 -10.62 20.91
CA LYS A 29 -24.21 -11.06 20.72
C LYS A 29 -24.78 -10.64 19.37
N GLU A 30 -24.55 -9.39 18.97
CA GLU A 30 -24.93 -8.90 17.64
C GLU A 30 -24.14 -9.64 16.55
N LEU A 31 -22.84 -9.86 16.75
CA LEU A 31 -21.98 -10.58 15.82
C LEU A 31 -22.45 -12.03 15.62
N SER A 32 -22.73 -12.75 16.70
CA SER A 32 -23.28 -14.12 16.66
C SER A 32 -24.58 -14.20 15.85
N LYS A 33 -25.50 -13.25 16.07
CA LYS A 33 -26.75 -13.14 15.31
C LYS A 33 -26.47 -12.88 13.83
N ASN A 34 -25.65 -11.88 13.51
CA ASN A 34 -25.37 -11.46 12.15
C ASN A 34 -24.64 -12.55 11.34
N ILE A 35 -23.69 -13.28 11.95
CA ILE A 35 -23.01 -14.43 11.32
C ILE A 35 -24.02 -15.51 10.97
N LYS A 36 -24.91 -15.86 11.92
CA LYS A 36 -25.95 -16.86 11.68
C LYS A 36 -26.91 -16.45 10.57
N GLU A 37 -27.32 -15.18 10.54
CA GLU A 37 -28.20 -14.64 9.50
C GLU A 37 -27.55 -14.67 8.11
N LYS A 38 -26.25 -14.34 8.02
CA LYS A 38 -25.53 -14.28 6.74
C LYS A 38 -25.05 -15.63 6.23
N THR A 39 -24.64 -16.53 7.12
CA THR A 39 -23.93 -17.79 6.76
C THR A 39 -24.70 -19.06 7.13
N GLY A 40 -25.77 -18.95 7.92
CA GLY A 40 -26.49 -20.10 8.48
C GLY A 40 -25.75 -20.81 9.62
N VAL A 41 -24.53 -20.40 9.98
CA VAL A 41 -23.73 -21.01 11.04
C VAL A 41 -23.88 -20.21 12.33
N TYR A 42 -24.29 -20.89 13.41
CA TYR A 42 -24.30 -20.31 14.74
C TYR A 42 -22.95 -20.48 15.42
N ILE A 43 -22.38 -19.38 15.89
CA ILE A 43 -21.19 -19.33 16.75
C ILE A 43 -21.59 -18.59 18.02
N SER A 44 -21.36 -19.16 19.20
CA SER A 44 -21.74 -18.49 20.45
C SER A 44 -20.91 -17.23 20.67
N ASP A 45 -21.52 -16.24 21.32
CA ASP A 45 -20.88 -14.98 21.73
C ASP A 45 -19.65 -15.23 22.62
N THR A 46 -19.71 -16.23 23.51
CA THR A 46 -18.54 -16.66 24.30
C THR A 46 -17.41 -17.17 23.41
N SER A 47 -17.72 -17.97 22.38
CA SER A 47 -16.69 -18.51 21.48
C SER A 47 -16.06 -17.41 20.62
N LEU A 48 -16.86 -16.45 20.14
CA LEU A 48 -16.34 -15.29 19.43
C LEU A 48 -15.42 -14.46 20.32
N CYS A 49 -15.79 -14.28 21.59
CA CYS A 49 -14.94 -13.61 22.59
C CYS A 49 -13.62 -14.35 22.81
N ASP A 50 -13.67 -15.69 22.94
CA ASP A 50 -12.47 -16.51 23.10
C ASP A 50 -11.57 -16.46 21.87
N TYR A 51 -12.14 -16.43 20.65
CA TYR A 51 -11.36 -16.37 19.40
C TYR A 51 -10.62 -15.04 19.21
N GLU A 52 -11.17 -13.94 19.72
CA GLU A 52 -10.51 -12.62 19.73
C GLU A 52 -9.55 -12.42 20.91
N ASN A 53 -9.38 -13.42 21.79
CA ASN A 53 -8.55 -13.30 22.98
C ASN A 53 -7.25 -14.10 22.84
N ILE A 54 -6.12 -13.37 22.78
CA ILE A 54 -4.77 -13.93 22.62
C ILE A 54 -4.40 -14.88 23.77
N ASP A 55 -4.92 -14.64 24.98
CA ASP A 55 -4.63 -15.45 26.18
C ASP A 55 -5.48 -16.73 26.27
N LYS A 56 -6.47 -16.90 25.38
CA LYS A 56 -7.37 -18.06 25.37
C LYS A 56 -6.92 -19.08 24.34
N GLU A 57 -6.62 -20.29 24.82
CA GLU A 57 -6.32 -21.43 23.95
C GLU A 57 -7.61 -22.12 23.50
N LYS A 58 -8.33 -21.49 22.55
CA LYS A 58 -9.51 -22.10 21.92
C LYS A 58 -9.32 -22.24 20.43
N ASP A 59 -9.28 -23.48 19.97
CA ASP A 59 -9.18 -23.77 18.55
C ASP A 59 -10.52 -23.49 17.85
N MET A 60 -10.41 -22.91 16.65
CA MET A 60 -11.55 -22.64 15.79
C MET A 60 -11.82 -23.85 14.90
N SER A 61 -13.07 -24.31 14.87
CA SER A 61 -13.48 -25.36 13.93
C SER A 61 -13.43 -24.81 12.49
N VAL A 62 -13.16 -25.70 11.52
CA VAL A 62 -13.18 -25.34 10.09
C VAL A 62 -14.51 -24.68 9.70
N LYS A 63 -15.63 -25.19 10.24
CA LYS A 63 -16.96 -24.62 9.99
C LYS A 63 -17.08 -23.18 10.48
N ASN A 64 -16.58 -22.89 11.68
CA ASN A 64 -16.62 -21.53 12.24
C ASN A 64 -15.70 -20.58 11.48
N MET A 65 -14.54 -21.08 11.06
CA MET A 65 -13.57 -20.33 10.25
C MET A 65 -14.14 -19.90 8.90
N VAL A 66 -14.75 -20.83 8.17
CA VAL A 66 -15.42 -20.52 6.90
C VAL A 66 -16.55 -19.51 7.12
N ALA A 67 -17.38 -19.70 8.15
CA ALA A 67 -18.45 -18.75 8.46
C ALA A 67 -17.94 -17.34 8.80
N LEU A 68 -16.82 -17.23 9.52
CA LEU A 68 -16.21 -15.93 9.83
C LEU A 68 -15.61 -15.29 8.58
N ALA A 69 -14.90 -16.05 7.76
CA ALA A 69 -14.35 -15.59 6.48
C ALA A 69 -15.46 -15.05 5.55
N ASP A 70 -16.54 -15.82 5.38
CA ASP A 70 -17.71 -15.41 4.58
C ASP A 70 -18.43 -14.20 5.19
N TYR A 71 -18.50 -14.13 6.53
CA TYR A 71 -19.12 -13.01 7.21
C TYR A 71 -18.39 -11.69 6.95
N TYR A 72 -17.06 -11.69 7.10
CA TYR A 72 -16.21 -10.52 6.89
C TYR A 72 -15.88 -10.26 5.42
N GLY A 73 -16.14 -11.22 4.53
CA GLY A 73 -15.81 -11.10 3.11
C GLY A 73 -14.31 -11.13 2.86
N VAL A 74 -13.60 -11.99 3.59
CA VAL A 74 -12.14 -12.18 3.48
C VAL A 74 -11.82 -13.65 3.25
N SER A 75 -10.63 -13.94 2.76
CA SER A 75 -10.12 -15.29 2.57
C SER A 75 -9.79 -15.91 3.93
N TYR A 76 -9.88 -17.23 4.01
CA TYR A 76 -9.42 -17.95 5.21
C TYR A 76 -7.91 -17.76 5.43
N ASP A 77 -7.12 -17.63 4.37
CA ASP A 77 -5.68 -17.36 4.49
C ASP A 77 -5.41 -16.00 5.14
N TYR A 78 -6.21 -14.97 4.81
CA TYR A 78 -6.17 -13.70 5.52
C TYR A 78 -6.57 -13.87 6.98
N LEU A 79 -7.74 -14.47 7.23
CA LEU A 79 -8.27 -14.64 8.58
C LEU A 79 -7.31 -15.36 9.53
N LEU A 80 -6.55 -16.32 9.00
CA LEU A 80 -5.57 -17.12 9.74
C LEU A 80 -4.18 -16.48 9.84
N GLY A 81 -3.97 -15.32 9.21
CA GLY A 81 -2.66 -14.65 9.18
C GLY A 81 -1.63 -15.28 8.25
N ASN A 82 -2.07 -16.10 7.30
CA ASN A 82 -1.18 -16.72 6.30
C ASN A 82 -0.95 -15.82 5.09
N SER A 83 -1.77 -14.78 4.91
CA SER A 83 -1.72 -13.85 3.79
C SER A 83 -2.15 -12.45 4.24
N SER A 84 -1.58 -11.41 3.62
CA SER A 84 -2.04 -10.03 3.76
C SER A 84 -3.17 -9.69 2.78
N SER A 85 -3.43 -10.54 1.78
CA SER A 85 -4.54 -10.40 0.83
C SER A 85 -5.84 -11.00 1.37
N ARG A 86 -6.88 -10.16 1.44
CA ARG A 86 -8.26 -10.47 1.77
C ARG A 86 -8.95 -11.29 0.69
N GLU A 87 -8.62 -11.10 -0.57
CA GLU A 87 -9.23 -11.86 -1.67
C GLU A 87 -8.36 -13.06 -2.02
N ARG A 88 -9.00 -14.20 -2.30
CA ARG A 88 -8.27 -15.48 -2.49
C ARG A 88 -7.45 -15.48 -3.77
N GLU A 89 -8.03 -14.95 -4.83
CA GLU A 89 -7.44 -14.72 -6.14
C GLU A 89 -6.17 -13.86 -6.06
N ASN A 90 -6.12 -12.93 -5.10
CA ASN A 90 -5.01 -12.00 -4.95
C ASN A 90 -3.83 -12.57 -4.15
N ILE A 91 -4.02 -13.64 -3.36
CA ILE A 91 -2.97 -14.21 -2.47
C ILE A 91 -1.68 -14.51 -3.24
N ASN A 92 -1.78 -15.22 -4.36
CA ASN A 92 -0.60 -15.60 -5.13
C ASN A 92 0.07 -14.40 -5.81
N ILE A 93 -0.73 -13.42 -6.24
CA ILE A 93 -0.25 -12.20 -6.90
C ILE A 93 0.47 -11.32 -5.87
N ASN A 94 -0.12 -11.12 -4.70
CA ASN A 94 0.50 -10.41 -3.58
C ASN A 94 1.81 -11.08 -3.15
N LYS A 95 1.81 -12.41 -2.97
CA LYS A 95 3.01 -13.14 -2.56
C LYS A 95 4.15 -13.04 -3.60
N LYS A 96 3.81 -13.03 -4.89
CA LYS A 96 4.79 -13.01 -5.98
C LYS A 96 5.31 -11.60 -6.29
N TYR A 97 4.45 -10.59 -6.25
CA TYR A 97 4.75 -9.24 -6.75
C TYR A 97 4.63 -8.14 -5.70
N GLY A 98 4.16 -8.44 -4.49
CA GLY A 98 3.96 -7.47 -3.41
C GLY A 98 2.76 -6.54 -3.60
N LEU A 99 1.93 -6.74 -4.62
CA LEU A 99 0.78 -5.90 -4.91
C LEU A 99 -0.35 -6.13 -3.88
N SER A 100 -0.83 -5.05 -3.27
CA SER A 100 -1.96 -5.11 -2.33
C SER A 100 -3.31 -5.30 -3.05
N ASP A 101 -4.33 -5.77 -2.34
CA ASP A 101 -5.68 -5.93 -2.92
C ASP A 101 -6.22 -4.63 -3.51
N ARG A 102 -5.96 -3.50 -2.83
CA ARG A 102 -6.37 -2.19 -3.35
C ARG A 102 -5.66 -1.83 -4.66
N ALA A 103 -4.37 -2.16 -4.78
CA ALA A 103 -3.64 -1.95 -6.02
C ALA A 103 -4.20 -2.83 -7.14
N LEU A 104 -4.47 -4.11 -6.85
CA LEU A 104 -5.04 -5.06 -7.81
C LEU A 104 -6.44 -4.65 -8.28
N PHE A 105 -7.32 -4.26 -7.36
CA PHE A 105 -8.62 -3.69 -7.69
C PHE A 105 -8.51 -2.46 -8.61
N THR A 106 -7.55 -1.56 -8.32
CA THR A 106 -7.33 -0.37 -9.16
C THR A 106 -6.88 -0.74 -10.57
N ILE A 107 -5.97 -1.71 -10.69
CA ILE A 107 -5.50 -2.25 -11.98
C ILE A 107 -6.66 -2.91 -12.74
N GLU A 108 -7.51 -3.68 -12.07
CA GLU A 108 -8.68 -4.31 -12.68
C GLU A 108 -9.66 -3.25 -13.22
N VAL A 109 -9.93 -2.19 -12.46
CA VAL A 109 -10.77 -1.07 -12.92
C VAL A 109 -10.15 -0.39 -14.14
N MET A 110 -8.84 -0.13 -14.14
CA MET A 110 -8.14 0.45 -15.29
C MET A 110 -8.26 -0.45 -16.54
N ASN A 111 -8.10 -1.76 -16.38
CA ASN A 111 -8.20 -2.74 -17.46
C ASN A 111 -9.62 -2.82 -18.05
N ASN A 112 -10.65 -2.65 -17.22
CA ASN A 112 -12.04 -2.67 -17.65
C ASN A 112 -12.56 -1.30 -18.10
N THR A 113 -11.78 -0.22 -17.96
CA THR A 113 -12.19 1.13 -18.35
C THR A 113 -12.13 1.27 -19.87
N PRO A 114 -13.24 1.63 -20.54
CA PRO A 114 -13.25 1.82 -21.98
C PRO A 114 -12.27 2.92 -22.39
N LYS A 115 -11.49 2.63 -23.44
CA LYS A 115 -10.63 3.61 -24.10
C LYS A 115 -11.47 4.77 -24.65
N LYS A 116 -10.99 6.00 -24.47
CA LYS A 116 -11.58 7.20 -25.06
C LYS A 116 -10.97 7.51 -26.42
N GLU A 117 -11.68 8.32 -27.21
CA GLU A 117 -11.15 8.82 -28.48
C GLU A 117 -9.90 9.67 -28.25
N PHE A 118 -8.86 9.46 -29.05
CA PHE A 118 -7.55 10.14 -28.97
C PHE A 118 -6.74 9.91 -27.68
N GLU A 119 -7.03 8.87 -26.91
CA GLU A 119 -6.25 8.48 -25.72
C GLU A 119 -5.82 7.02 -25.80
N MET A 120 -4.69 6.62 -25.22
CA MET A 120 -4.39 5.21 -24.98
C MET A 120 -5.28 4.63 -23.86
N SER A 121 -5.43 3.31 -23.77
CA SER A 121 -6.18 2.74 -22.64
C SER A 121 -5.39 2.94 -21.33
N LEU A 122 -6.09 3.00 -20.20
CA LEU A 122 -5.42 3.19 -18.90
C LEU A 122 -4.45 2.05 -18.56
N ILE A 123 -4.78 0.82 -18.98
CA ILE A 123 -3.91 -0.33 -18.75
C ILE A 123 -2.67 -0.29 -19.66
N ASP A 124 -2.80 0.17 -20.90
CA ASP A 124 -1.65 0.37 -21.79
C ASP A 124 -0.73 1.46 -21.21
N ALA A 125 -1.30 2.58 -20.71
CA ALA A 125 -0.51 3.64 -20.09
C ALA A 125 0.24 3.16 -18.84
N LEU A 126 -0.41 2.32 -18.02
CA LEU A 126 0.23 1.70 -16.87
C LEU A 126 1.37 0.76 -17.30
N ASN A 127 1.14 -0.08 -18.32
CA ASN A 127 2.19 -0.97 -18.82
C ASN A 127 3.38 -0.16 -19.35
N SER A 128 3.15 0.90 -20.14
CA SER A 128 4.23 1.77 -20.61
C SER A 128 4.96 2.47 -19.46
N LEU A 129 4.27 2.87 -18.39
CA LEU A 129 4.91 3.37 -17.17
C LEU A 129 5.80 2.32 -16.51
N LEU A 130 5.34 1.06 -16.39
CA LEU A 130 6.09 -0.02 -15.74
C LEU A 130 7.28 -0.50 -16.58
N GLU A 131 7.18 -0.39 -17.91
CA GLU A 131 8.20 -0.81 -18.89
C GLU A 131 9.24 0.28 -19.17
N SER A 132 9.01 1.51 -18.73
CA SER A 132 9.96 2.62 -18.87
C SER A 132 11.25 2.37 -18.08
N ASP A 133 12.38 2.73 -18.68
CA ASP A 133 13.72 2.64 -18.06
C ASP A 133 13.83 3.54 -16.80
N GLU A 134 13.01 4.58 -16.72
CA GLU A 134 12.93 5.52 -15.62
C GLU A 134 12.07 5.04 -14.44
N PHE A 135 11.25 3.99 -14.63
CA PHE A 135 10.31 3.52 -13.60
C PHE A 135 11.01 3.15 -12.29
N GLY A 136 12.16 2.47 -12.37
CA GLY A 136 12.94 2.12 -11.19
C GLY A 136 13.38 3.33 -10.38
N TRP A 137 13.82 4.40 -11.06
CA TRP A 137 14.21 5.66 -10.44
C TRP A 137 13.04 6.39 -9.81
N LEU A 138 11.87 6.36 -10.47
CA LEU A 138 10.64 6.93 -9.93
C LEU A 138 10.26 6.27 -8.59
N ILE A 139 10.26 4.94 -8.54
CA ILE A 139 9.90 4.19 -7.33
C ILE A 139 10.92 4.42 -6.20
N ASP A 140 12.22 4.41 -6.49
CA ASP A 140 13.26 4.70 -5.50
C ASP A 140 13.11 6.11 -4.89
N THR A 141 12.86 7.10 -5.74
CA THR A 141 12.65 8.48 -5.30
C THR A 141 11.39 8.62 -4.45
N LEU A 142 10.29 7.95 -4.83
CA LEU A 142 9.06 7.91 -4.03
C LEU A 142 9.28 7.24 -2.66
N ALA A 143 10.09 6.18 -2.60
CA ALA A 143 10.42 5.53 -1.33
C ALA A 143 11.17 6.48 -0.40
N LYS A 144 12.12 7.26 -0.92
CA LYS A 144 12.85 8.28 -0.16
C LYS A 144 11.95 9.39 0.38
N CYS A 145 10.89 9.76 -0.36
CA CYS A 145 9.92 10.76 0.10
C CYS A 145 9.24 10.37 1.43
N SER A 146 9.05 9.08 1.71
CA SER A 146 8.43 8.61 2.96
C SER A 146 9.19 9.04 4.22
N TYR A 147 10.52 9.17 4.12
CA TYR A 147 11.41 9.57 5.22
C TYR A 147 11.76 11.07 5.22
N SER A 148 11.32 11.81 4.21
CA SER A 148 11.71 13.22 4.02
C SER A 148 11.37 14.13 5.21
N LYS A 149 10.19 13.95 5.82
CA LYS A 149 9.76 14.71 7.00
C LYS A 149 10.59 14.38 8.24
N GLU A 150 10.87 13.10 8.45
CA GLU A 150 11.70 12.64 9.57
C GLU A 150 13.14 13.16 9.48
N ILE A 151 13.72 13.18 8.27
CA ILE A 151 15.06 13.72 7.99
C ILE A 151 15.10 15.23 8.27
N MET A 152 14.06 15.96 7.88
CA MET A 152 13.90 17.39 8.15
C MET A 152 13.79 17.66 9.66
N GLU A 153 12.93 16.93 10.36
CA GLU A 153 12.68 17.09 11.80
C GLU A 153 13.91 16.76 12.65
N LYS A 154 14.74 15.79 12.23
CA LYS A 154 15.97 15.40 12.92
C LYS A 154 17.18 16.29 12.59
N GLY A 155 17.04 17.33 11.75
CA GLY A 155 18.16 18.19 11.36
C GLY A 155 19.24 17.48 10.55
N LEU A 156 18.94 16.31 9.99
CA LEU A 156 19.88 15.49 9.21
C LEU A 156 20.06 16.03 7.78
N ALA A 157 19.40 17.14 7.42
CA ALA A 157 19.52 17.79 6.11
C ALA A 157 20.94 18.29 5.77
N SER A 158 21.86 18.31 6.75
CA SER A 158 23.29 18.56 6.55
C SER A 158 24.11 17.30 6.20
N ASN A 159 23.46 16.25 5.67
CA ASN A 159 24.12 14.99 5.30
C ASN A 159 24.96 15.14 4.02
N GLU A 160 26.27 14.91 4.11
CA GLU A 160 27.19 14.92 2.96
C GLU A 160 26.75 14.00 1.81
N ASN A 161 26.03 12.91 2.10
CA ASN A 161 25.50 12.01 1.09
C ASN A 161 24.35 12.64 0.30
N ALA A 162 23.46 13.39 0.96
CA ALA A 162 22.40 14.14 0.28
C ALA A 162 23.00 15.25 -0.61
N MET A 163 24.08 15.91 -0.15
CA MET A 163 24.83 16.89 -0.94
C MET A 163 25.55 16.25 -2.15
N LYS A 164 26.05 15.02 -2.03
CA LYS A 164 26.61 14.27 -3.17
C LYS A 164 25.53 13.89 -4.18
N GLU A 165 24.35 13.49 -3.72
CA GLU A 165 23.21 13.14 -4.59
C GLU A 165 22.67 14.37 -5.33
N VAL A 166 22.50 15.51 -4.64
CA VAL A 166 22.16 16.80 -5.27
C VAL A 166 23.19 17.20 -6.33
N ARG A 167 24.48 16.99 -6.06
CA ARG A 167 25.53 17.27 -7.06
C ARG A 167 25.47 16.35 -8.27
N SER A 168 24.97 15.11 -8.11
CA SER A 168 24.83 14.16 -9.21
C SER A 168 23.66 14.46 -10.14
N THR A 169 22.68 15.25 -9.70
CA THR A 169 21.53 15.65 -10.50
C THR A 169 21.73 16.99 -11.24
N LEU A 170 22.82 17.72 -10.93
CA LEU A 170 23.18 18.99 -11.59
C LEU A 170 23.99 18.73 -12.86
N THR A 171 23.74 19.55 -13.89
CA THR A 171 24.57 19.56 -15.11
C THR A 171 25.92 20.23 -14.86
N GLU A 172 26.93 19.93 -15.69
CA GLU A 172 28.26 20.56 -15.59
C GLU A 172 28.18 22.09 -15.65
N GLU A 173 27.27 22.62 -16.47
CA GLU A 173 27.03 24.06 -16.62
C GLU A 173 26.45 24.67 -15.32
N GLN A 174 25.49 24.00 -14.69
CA GLN A 174 24.92 24.45 -13.41
C GLN A 174 25.97 24.44 -12.29
N ILE A 175 26.86 23.44 -12.28
CA ILE A 175 27.99 23.37 -11.34
C ILE A 175 28.96 24.53 -11.56
N ARG A 176 29.26 24.87 -12.83
CA ARG A 176 30.12 26.00 -13.18
C ARG A 176 29.53 27.34 -12.71
N LEU A 177 28.25 27.58 -13.00
CA LEU A 177 27.55 28.82 -12.62
C LEU A 177 27.49 29.01 -11.09
N CYS A 178 27.39 27.92 -10.33
CA CYS A 178 27.46 27.95 -8.86
C CYS A 178 28.85 28.35 -8.35
N LYS A 179 29.93 27.85 -8.96
CA LYS A 179 31.31 28.22 -8.60
C LYS A 179 31.63 29.68 -8.93
N GLU A 180 31.05 30.20 -10.01
CA GLU A 180 31.22 31.59 -10.44
C GLU A 180 30.37 32.59 -9.63
N GLY A 181 29.56 32.12 -8.68
CA GLY A 181 28.65 32.96 -7.89
C GLY A 181 27.52 33.58 -8.73
N LYS A 182 27.36 33.16 -9.98
CA LYS A 182 26.31 33.60 -10.91
C LYS A 182 25.00 32.86 -10.71
N MET A 183 25.05 31.76 -9.98
CA MET A 183 23.91 30.97 -9.54
C MET A 183 24.10 30.69 -8.05
N ILE A 184 23.16 31.12 -7.22
CA ILE A 184 23.12 30.70 -5.82
C ILE A 184 22.38 29.37 -5.81
N LEU A 185 23.08 28.28 -5.47
CA LEU A 185 22.40 27.11 -4.91
C LEU A 185 21.76 27.61 -3.62
N VAL A 186 20.44 27.80 -3.64
CA VAL A 186 19.67 28.01 -2.41
C VAL A 186 20.12 26.88 -1.47
N GLN A 187 20.75 27.23 -0.33
CA GLN A 187 21.15 26.23 0.66
C GLN A 187 19.98 25.28 0.86
N PRO A 188 20.21 23.96 0.89
CA PRO A 188 19.17 22.95 0.65
C PRO A 188 18.04 23.17 1.64
N MET A 189 17.05 23.94 1.20
CA MET A 189 15.80 24.12 1.90
C MET A 189 15.06 22.85 1.50
N ASN A 190 15.16 21.89 2.41
CA ASN A 190 14.63 20.54 2.36
C ASN A 190 15.11 19.63 1.21
N TYR A 191 15.80 18.55 1.59
CA TYR A 191 15.94 17.30 0.83
C TYR A 191 14.66 16.90 0.07
N TYR A 192 13.49 17.20 0.64
CA TYR A 192 12.20 17.05 -0.02
C TYR A 192 12.07 17.79 -1.35
N ASP A 193 12.53 19.04 -1.46
CA ASP A 193 12.42 19.83 -2.69
C ASP A 193 13.28 19.24 -3.82
N VAL A 194 14.42 18.65 -3.46
CA VAL A 194 15.29 17.91 -4.40
C VAL A 194 14.58 16.65 -4.89
N LEU A 195 13.97 15.88 -3.99
CA LEU A 195 13.19 14.69 -4.37
C LEU A 195 12.02 15.09 -5.29
N VAL A 196 11.30 16.15 -4.97
CA VAL A 196 10.18 16.65 -5.78
C VAL A 196 10.65 17.07 -7.18
N SER A 197 11.76 17.81 -7.28
CA SER A 197 12.30 18.20 -8.58
C SER A 197 12.76 17.00 -9.40
N THR A 198 13.35 16.00 -8.75
CA THR A 198 13.76 14.73 -9.39
C THR A 198 12.53 13.99 -9.92
N LEU A 199 11.48 13.84 -9.10
CA LEU A 199 10.22 13.22 -9.50
C LEU A 199 9.61 13.93 -10.72
N GLN A 200 9.57 15.26 -10.71
CA GLN A 200 9.01 16.04 -11.83
C GLN A 200 9.76 15.75 -13.13
N LYS A 201 11.09 15.75 -13.08
CA LYS A 201 11.92 15.43 -14.25
C LYS A 201 11.64 14.01 -14.75
N THR A 202 11.68 13.02 -13.86
CA THR A 202 11.45 11.61 -14.21
C THR A 202 10.07 11.40 -14.83
N ILE A 203 9.03 12.07 -14.32
CA ILE A 203 7.67 11.99 -14.88
C ILE A 203 7.64 12.57 -16.30
N VAL A 204 8.33 13.69 -16.55
CA VAL A 204 8.42 14.28 -17.90
C VAL A 204 9.15 13.35 -18.84
N ASP A 205 10.26 12.75 -18.41
CA ASP A 205 11.04 11.81 -19.22
C ASP A 205 10.18 10.58 -19.61
N ILE A 206 9.43 10.01 -18.65
CA ILE A 206 8.47 8.93 -18.90
C ILE A 206 7.39 9.35 -19.91
N ALA A 207 6.79 10.53 -19.72
CA ALA A 207 5.72 11.01 -20.60
C ALA A 207 6.20 11.24 -22.04
N ASN A 208 7.43 11.72 -22.21
CA ASN A 208 8.06 11.84 -23.52
C ASN A 208 8.27 10.46 -24.14
N GLY A 209 8.81 9.50 -23.39
CA GLY A 209 9.00 8.12 -23.86
C GLY A 209 7.71 7.42 -24.27
N ILE A 210 6.60 7.67 -23.55
CA ILE A 210 5.27 7.14 -23.94
C ILE A 210 4.78 7.79 -25.23
N SER A 211 5.05 9.08 -25.45
CA SER A 211 4.56 9.80 -26.62
C SER A 211 5.33 9.49 -27.90
N GLU A 212 6.56 9.00 -27.77
CA GLU A 212 7.46 8.67 -28.88
C GLU A 212 7.31 7.21 -29.39
N ASN A 213 6.60 6.35 -28.64
CA ASN A 213 6.32 4.95 -28.99
C ASN A 213 4.91 4.76 -29.60
#